data_AF-A0A431U872-F1
#
_entry.id   AF-A0A431U872-F1
#
_cell.length_a   1.000
_cell.length_b   1.000
_cell.length_c   1.000
_cell.angle_alpha   90.00
_cell.angle_beta   90.00
_cell.angle_gamma   90.00
#
_symmetry.space_group_name_H-M   'P 1'
#
loop_
_entity.id
_entity.type
_entity.pdbx_description
1 polymer ?
#
loop_
_entity_poly.entity_id
_entity_poly.type
_entity_poly.pdbx_seq_one_letter_code
_entity_poly.pdbx_strand_id
1 'polypeptide(L)' 'MKSREDTDPRLHQIGARLRELRVAAGYSSYETFAFEHELPRVTYGKHEKGSNITMKSLLRILDIHRISLADFFAGVKA' A
#
# COMPACT_ATOMS: atom_id res chain seq x y z
N MET A 1 -17.91 18.54 5.92
CA MET A 1 -18.54 17.21 5.82
C MET A 1 -17.66 16.37 4.88
N LYS A 2 -16.77 15.50 5.37
CA LYS A 2 -16.06 14.57 4.46
C LYS A 2 -17.00 13.40 4.21
N SER A 3 -17.47 13.29 2.97
CA SER A 3 -18.23 12.16 2.47
C SER A 3 -17.55 10.88 2.92
N ARG A 4 -18.29 9.98 3.56
CA ARG A 4 -17.88 8.59 3.68
C ARG A 4 -17.87 8.07 2.25
N GLU A 5 -16.74 8.17 1.56
CA GLU A 5 -16.56 7.48 0.29
C GLU A 5 -16.79 5.99 0.60
N ASP A 6 -17.78 5.38 -0.05
CA ASP A 6 -17.97 3.93 -0.12
C ASP A 6 -16.70 3.35 -0.75
N THR A 7 -15.70 3.18 0.10
CA THR A 7 -14.38 2.76 -0.33
C THR A 7 -14.43 1.24 -0.28
N ASP A 8 -14.27 0.61 -1.44
CA ASP A 8 -14.32 -0.83 -1.59
C ASP A 8 -13.47 -1.50 -0.48
N PRO A 9 -14.02 -2.43 0.32
CA PRO A 9 -13.30 -3.04 1.43
C PRO A 9 -11.99 -3.72 0.98
N ARG A 10 -11.90 -4.14 -0.29
CA ARG A 10 -10.70 -4.71 -0.89
C ARG A 10 -9.56 -3.69 -0.98
N LEU A 11 -9.88 -2.40 -1.20
CA LEU A 11 -8.87 -1.34 -1.21
C LEU A 11 -8.26 -1.17 0.19
N HIS A 12 -9.07 -1.27 1.25
CA HIS A 12 -8.56 -1.25 2.62
C HIS A 12 -7.70 -2.47 2.95
N GLN A 13 -8.07 -3.67 2.47
CA GLN A 13 -7.25 -4.88 2.62
C GLN A 13 -5.91 -4.74 1.91
N ILE A 14 -5.91 -4.25 0.67
CA ILE A 14 -4.70 -3.98 -0.11
C ILE A 14 -3.83 -2.94 0.61
N GLY A 15 -4.42 -1.83 1.08
CA GLY A 15 -3.70 -0.81 1.83
C GLY A 15 -3.08 -1.32 3.13
N ALA A 16 -3.82 -2.13 3.89
CA ALA A 16 -3.32 -2.79 5.08
C ALA A 16 -2.14 -3.72 4.75
N ARG A 17 -2.22 -4.46 3.65
CA ARG A 17 -1.13 -5.33 3.20
C ARG A 17 0.14 -4.55 2.84
N LEU A 18 0.01 -3.40 2.17
CA LEU A 18 1.16 -2.51 1.91
C LEU A 18 1.81 -2.03 3.20
N ARG A 19 1.01 -1.70 4.21
CA ARG A 19 1.50 -1.32 5.53
C ARG A 19 2.22 -2.48 6.23
N GLU A 20 1.68 -3.69 6.16
CA GLU A 20 2.34 -4.89 6.71
C GLU A 20 3.72 -5.11 6.08
N LEU A 21 3.83 -4.99 4.76
CA LEU A 21 5.10 -5.12 4.04
C LEU A 21 6.12 -4.07 4.50
N ARG A 22 5.69 -2.82 4.68
CA ARG A 22 6.55 -1.76 5.22
C ARG A 22 7.04 -2.06 6.64
N VAL A 23 6.14 -2.47 7.53
CA VAL A 23 6.50 -2.79 8.92
C VAL A 23 7.43 -3.99 8.97
N ALA A 24 7.20 -5.02 8.14
CA ALA A 24 8.07 -6.18 8.01
C ALA A 24 9.46 -5.81 7.46
N ALA A 25 9.55 -4.77 6.63
CA ALA A 25 10.82 -4.20 6.17
C ALA A 25 11.54 -3.33 7.22
N GLY A 26 11.01 -3.20 8.45
CA GLY A 26 11.64 -2.49 9.56
C GLY A 26 11.26 -1.02 9.69
N TYR A 27 10.32 -0.52 8.89
CA TYR A 27 9.94 0.89 8.90
C TYR A 27 8.73 1.15 9.80
N SER A 28 8.91 1.93 10.86
CA SER A 28 7.82 2.40 11.71
C SER A 28 6.99 3.50 11.04
N SER A 29 7.63 4.37 10.25
CA SER A 29 7.01 5.49 9.54
C SER A 29 6.89 5.25 8.04
N TYR A 30 5.70 5.51 7.49
CA TYR A 30 5.48 5.51 6.03
C TYR A 30 6.24 6.63 5.33
N GLU A 31 6.55 7.72 6.03
CA GLU A 31 7.31 8.85 5.47
C GLU A 31 8.77 8.47 5.24
N THR A 32 9.36 7.72 6.18
CA THR A 32 10.74 7.21 6.08
C THR A 32 10.84 6.21 4.93
N PHE A 33 9.95 5.21 4.89
CA PHE A 33 9.90 4.23 3.79
C PHE A 33 9.74 4.92 2.43
N ALA A 34 8.79 5.85 2.32
CA ALA A 34 8.56 6.55 1.07
C ALA A 34 9.75 7.43 0.66
N PHE A 35 10.44 8.05 1.62
CA PHE A 35 11.63 8.83 1.32
C PHE A 35 12.79 7.97 0.81
N GLU A 36 13.09 6.86 1.49
CA GLU A 36 14.21 5.99 1.14
C GLU A 36 14.02 5.27 -0.20
N HIS A 37 12.77 4.99 -0.57
CA HIS A 37 12.45 4.34 -1.85
C HIS A 37 11.94 5.29 -2.94
N GLU A 38 12.15 6.60 -2.74
CA GLU A 38 11.79 7.64 -3.71
C GLU A 38 10.31 7.59 -4.15
N LEU A 39 9.42 7.30 -3.21
CA LEU A 39 7.98 7.29 -3.39
C LEU A 39 7.37 8.63 -2.95
N PRO A 40 6.28 9.10 -3.59
CA PRO A 40 5.57 10.27 -3.12
C PRO A 40 4.93 10.02 -1.75
N ARG A 41 5.50 10.61 -0.68
CA ARG A 41 5.14 10.36 0.73
C ARG A 41 3.63 10.44 1.01
N VAL A 42 2.98 11.50 0.52
CA VAL A 42 1.55 11.74 0.73
C VAL A 42 0.71 10.67 0.03
N THR A 43 1.07 10.31 -1.20
CA THR A 43 0.35 9.31 -1.99
C THR A 43 0.50 7.92 -1.40
N TYR A 44 1.72 7.54 -1.01
CA TYR A 44 1.98 6.27 -0.35
C TYR A 44 1.19 6.13 0.97
N GLY A 45 1.20 7.16 1.82
CA GLY A 45 0.41 7.15 3.06
C GLY A 45 -1.10 7.09 2.84
N LYS A 46 -1.61 7.56 1.69
CA LYS A 46 -3.02 7.37 1.29
C LYS A 46 -3.28 5.93 0.83
N HIS A 47 -2.36 5.32 0.09
CA HIS A 47 -2.49 3.94 -0.35
C HIS A 47 -2.56 2.97 0.84
N GLU A 48 -1.74 3.16 1.86
CA GLU A 48 -1.84 2.36 3.10
C GLU A 48 -3.20 2.47 3.80
N LYS A 49 -3.92 3.58 3.58
CA LYS A 49 -5.26 3.83 4.14
C LYS A 49 -6.39 3.33 3.23
N GLY A 50 -6.07 2.72 2.09
CA GLY A 50 -7.05 2.19 1.15
C GLY A 50 -7.52 3.18 0.08
N SER A 51 -6.77 4.26 -0.18
CA SER A 51 -7.05 5.08 -1.38
C SER A 51 -6.77 4.29 -2.66
N ASN A 52 -7.47 4.63 -3.74
CA ASN A 52 -7.24 4.04 -5.05
C ASN A 52 -5.75 4.09 -5.45
N ILE A 53 -5.19 2.94 -5.82
CA ILE A 53 -3.80 2.80 -6.25
C ILE A 53 -3.77 2.44 -7.74
N THR A 54 -2.87 3.06 -8.49
CA THR A 54 -2.66 2.67 -9.89
C THR A 54 -1.85 1.39 -9.96
N MET A 55 -2.03 0.60 -11.01
CA MET A 55 -1.25 -0.63 -11.20
C MET A 55 0.26 -0.35 -11.25
N LYS A 56 0.70 0.76 -11.87
CA LYS A 56 2.11 1.16 -11.91
C LYS A 56 2.68 1.42 -10.50
N SER A 57 1.93 2.13 -9.66
CA SER A 57 2.33 2.39 -8.27
C SER A 57 2.42 1.09 -7.47
N LEU A 58 1.44 0.20 -7.63
CA LEU A 58 1.42 -1.09 -6.96
C LEU A 58 2.67 -1.91 -7.34
N LEU A 59 2.91 -2.11 -8.64
CA LEU A 59 4.05 -2.88 -9.14
C LEU A 59 5.38 -2.34 -8.60
N ARG A 60 5.58 -1.01 -8.61
CA ARG A 60 6.80 -0.39 -8.06
C ARG A 60 6.98 -0.71 -6.56
N ILE A 61 5.91 -0.71 -5.77
CA ILE A 61 5.98 -1.06 -4.34
C ILE A 61 6.30 -2.54 -4.18
N LEU A 62 5.71 -3.42 -4.99
CA LEU A 62 6.01 -4.86 -4.92
C LEU A 62 7.46 -5.16 -5.32
N ASP A 63 8.01 -4.45 -6.30
CA ASP A 63 9.41 -4.56 -6.71
C ASP A 63 10.38 -4.19 -5.57
N ILE A 64 10.07 -3.12 -4.81
CA ILE A 64 10.82 -2.72 -3.62
C ILE A 64 10.86 -3.86 -2.59
N HIS A 65 9.72 -4.54 -2.39
CA HIS A 65 9.58 -5.66 -1.46
C HIS A 65 10.01 -7.02 -2.04
N ARG A 66 10.37 -7.07 -3.34
CA ARG A 66 10.73 -8.30 -4.06
C ARG A 66 9.68 -9.41 -3.90
N ILE A 67 8.40 -9.04 -3.94
CA ILE A 67 7.27 -9.96 -3.78
C ILE A 67 6.48 -10.09 -5.08
N SER A 68 5.98 -11.29 -5.38
CA SER A 68 5.15 -11.52 -6.57
C SER A 68 3.73 -11.00 -6.38
N LEU A 69 3.01 -10.75 -7.48
CA LEU A 69 1.58 -10.42 -7.42
C LEU A 69 0.76 -11.53 -6.74
N ALA A 70 1.09 -12.79 -7.01
CA ALA A 70 0.39 -13.92 -6.43
C ALA A 70 0.54 -13.95 -4.89
N ASP A 71 1.76 -13.75 -4.39
CA ASP A 71 2.03 -13.71 -2.95
C ASP A 71 1.42 -12.47 -2.29
N PHE A 72 1.40 -11.34 -3.00
CA PHE A 72 0.78 -10.11 -2.49
C PHE A 72 -0.73 -10.26 -2.30
N PHE A 73 -1.42 -10.82 -3.29
CA PHE A 73 -2.88 -11.00 -3.26
C PHE A 73 -3.32 -12.30 -2.56
N ALA A 74 -2.40 -13.15 -2.11
CA ALA A 74 -2.72 -14.33 -1.33
C ALA A 74 -3.49 -13.93 -0.06
N GLY A 75 -4.76 -14.37 0.02
CA GLY A 75 -5.63 -14.09 1.16
C GLY A 75 -6.45 -12.79 1.07
N VAL A 76 -6.31 -11.99 0.01
CA VAL A 76 -7.24 -10.90 -0.29
C VAL A 76 -8.56 -11.52 -0.73
N LYS A 77 -9.64 -11.21 0.00
CA LYS A 77 -10.97 -11.81 -0.25
C LYS A 77 -11.81 -10.86 -1.11
N ALA A 78 -12.50 -11.44 -2.09
CA ALA A 78 -13.40 -10.71 -2.99
C ALA A 78 -14.68 -10.25 -2.28
#